data_AF-A0A2E1U2F0-F1
#
_entry.id   AF-A0A2E1U2F0-F1
#
_cell.length_a   1.000
_cell.length_b   1.000
_cell.length_c   1.000
_cell.angle_alpha   90.00
_cell.angle_beta   90.00
_cell.angle_gamma   90.00
#
_symmetry.space_group_name_H-M   'P 1'
#
loop_
_entity.id
_entity.type
_entity.pdbx_description
1 polymer ?
#
loop_
_entity_poly.entity_id
_entity_poly.type
_entity_poly.pdbx_seq_one_letter_code
_entity_poly.pdbx_strand_id
1 'polypeptide(L)'
;MGLRFNNLKKRAAEGRCPITQIEFNKPFRALSKRERQVRFHFQSIRIVAFIHLLIAIGIPFNKAIVKEAQILLIIINLLIALLLSRFTLLGYRMAVVYYFLFGMVSTLTIQRGSGEQFIGIILALLALYLIGNQTSKSMFDRSIEP
;
A
#
# COMPACT_ATOMS: atom_id res chain seq x y z
N MET A 1 26.24 11.70 -2.72
CA MET A 1 25.02 11.33 -1.97
C MET A 1 24.39 12.49 -1.18
N GLY A 2 25.15 13.46 -0.67
CA GLY A 2 24.64 14.56 0.20
C GLY A 2 23.78 15.64 -0.46
N LEU A 3 24.03 16.02 -1.73
CA LEU A 3 23.27 17.09 -2.41
C LEU A 3 21.80 16.74 -2.68
N ARG A 4 21.45 15.45 -2.78
CA ARG A 4 20.12 14.97 -3.18
C ARG A 4 19.13 14.88 -2.01
N PHE A 5 19.63 14.47 -0.85
CA PHE A 5 18.88 14.54 0.41
C PHE A 5 18.53 15.99 0.76
N ASN A 6 19.43 16.93 0.47
CA ASN A 6 19.15 18.36 0.65
C ASN A 6 18.01 18.85 -0.25
N ASN A 7 17.89 18.36 -1.49
CA ASN A 7 16.79 18.74 -2.39
C ASN A 7 15.43 18.12 -2.00
N LEU A 8 15.40 16.87 -1.51
CA LEU A 8 14.16 16.27 -1.00
C LEU A 8 13.68 16.95 0.28
N LYS A 9 14.61 17.29 1.20
CA LYS A 9 14.32 18.14 2.37
C LYS A 9 13.85 19.53 1.96
N LYS A 10 14.48 20.14 0.95
CA LYS A 10 14.13 21.47 0.44
C LYS A 10 12.73 21.50 -0.19
N ARG A 11 12.35 20.50 -0.98
CA ARG A 11 10.99 20.38 -1.55
C ARG A 11 9.92 20.11 -0.48
N ALA A 12 10.26 19.33 0.55
CA ALA A 12 9.40 19.17 1.71
C ALA A 12 9.25 20.49 2.51
N ALA A 13 10.31 21.29 2.60
CA ALA A 13 10.28 22.63 3.19
C ALA A 13 9.48 23.64 2.34
N GLU A 14 9.43 23.47 1.02
CA GLU A 14 8.56 24.21 0.08
C GLU A 14 7.09 23.75 0.11
N GLY A 15 6.72 22.84 1.03
CA GLY A 15 5.34 22.38 1.19
C GLY A 15 4.83 21.46 0.08
N ARG A 16 5.73 20.91 -0.75
CA ARG A 16 5.40 19.99 -1.86
C ARG A 16 5.74 18.56 -1.52
N CYS A 17 4.89 17.62 -1.93
CA CYS A 17 5.16 16.19 -1.77
C CYS A 17 6.39 15.79 -2.59
N PRO A 18 7.42 15.17 -1.99
CA PRO A 18 8.65 14.83 -2.71
C PRO A 18 8.43 13.85 -3.86
N ILE A 19 7.37 13.02 -3.78
CA ILE A 19 7.06 11.97 -4.75
C ILE A 19 6.08 12.47 -5.82
N THR A 20 5.03 13.19 -5.41
CA THR A 20 3.95 13.60 -6.33
C THR A 20 4.11 15.05 -6.82
N GLN A 21 5.01 15.84 -6.21
CA GLN A 21 5.23 17.26 -6.43
C GLN A 21 4.00 18.17 -6.22
N ILE A 22 2.93 17.63 -5.64
CA ILE A 22 1.70 18.36 -5.30
C ILE A 22 1.91 19.13 -4.00
N GLU A 23 1.45 20.37 -3.95
CA GLU A 23 1.42 21.17 -2.71
C GLU A 23 0.48 20.54 -1.68
N PHE A 24 1.00 20.24 -0.49
CA PHE A 24 0.25 19.58 0.58
C PHE A 24 -0.95 20.42 1.05
N ASN A 25 -0.79 21.74 1.06
CA ASN A 25 -1.78 22.70 1.57
C ASN A 25 -2.80 23.17 0.53
N LYS A 26 -2.72 22.67 -0.72
CA LYS A 26 -3.67 23.06 -1.75
C LYS A 26 -5.09 22.57 -1.38
N PRO A 27 -6.09 23.47 -1.27
CA PRO A 27 -7.43 23.09 -0.86
C PRO A 27 -8.10 22.18 -1.90
N PHE A 28 -8.95 21.26 -1.46
CA PHE A 28 -9.52 20.21 -2.31
C PHE A 28 -10.29 20.73 -3.54
N ARG A 29 -10.92 21.90 -3.40
CA ARG A 29 -11.66 22.59 -4.48
C ARG A 29 -10.74 23.18 -5.56
N ALA A 30 -9.47 23.44 -5.23
CA ALA A 30 -8.48 23.98 -6.17
C ALA A 30 -7.63 22.90 -6.86
N LEU A 31 -7.80 21.62 -6.49
CA LEU A 31 -7.10 20.51 -7.14
C LEU A 31 -7.71 20.23 -8.52
N SER A 32 -6.85 20.14 -9.53
CA SER A 32 -7.22 19.56 -10.83
C SER A 32 -7.65 18.10 -10.66
N LYS A 33 -8.40 17.57 -11.65
CA LYS A 33 -8.82 16.16 -11.65
C LYS A 33 -7.62 15.20 -11.48
N ARG A 34 -6.50 15.50 -12.14
CA ARG A 34 -5.26 14.71 -12.07
C ARG A 34 -4.62 14.77 -10.68
N GLU A 35 -4.48 15.95 -10.08
CA GLU A 35 -3.92 16.08 -8.73
C GLU A 35 -4.78 15.36 -7.69
N ARG A 36 -6.11 15.41 -7.83
CA ARG A 36 -7.05 14.70 -6.95
C ARG A 36 -6.85 13.18 -7.03
N GLN A 37 -6.70 12.63 -8.23
CA GLN A 37 -6.42 11.20 -8.44
C GLN A 37 -5.10 10.77 -7.81
N VAL A 38 -4.03 11.54 -8.04
CA VAL A 38 -2.71 11.25 -7.47
C VAL A 38 -2.74 11.32 -5.94
N ARG A 39 -3.40 12.34 -5.37
CA ARG A 39 -3.56 12.48 -3.91
C ARG A 39 -4.36 11.33 -3.32
N PHE A 40 -5.43 10.90 -3.98
CA PHE A 40 -6.22 9.74 -3.58
C PHE A 40 -5.34 8.49 -3.54
N HIS A 41 -4.65 8.14 -4.63
CA HIS A 41 -3.81 6.95 -4.67
C HIS A 41 -2.65 7.00 -3.66
N PHE A 42 -2.02 8.16 -3.47
CA PHE A 42 -1.00 8.35 -2.44
C PHE A 42 -1.54 8.06 -1.03
N GLN A 43 -2.71 8.61 -0.70
CA GLN A 43 -3.34 8.39 0.59
C GLN A 43 -3.78 6.93 0.75
N SER A 44 -4.33 6.32 -0.30
CA SER A 44 -4.72 4.92 -0.32
C SER A 44 -3.52 4.00 -0.05
N ILE A 45 -2.36 4.24 -0.65
CA ILE A 45 -1.12 3.47 -0.37
C ILE A 45 -0.74 3.57 1.11
N ARG A 46 -0.82 4.77 1.71
CA ARG A 46 -0.53 4.96 3.13
C ARG A 46 -1.54 4.26 4.04
N ILE A 47 -2.83 4.32 3.70
CA ILE A 47 -3.89 3.62 4.43
C ILE A 47 -3.64 2.12 4.37
N VAL A 48 -3.32 1.58 3.20
CA VAL A 48 -3.00 0.17 3.02
C VAL A 48 -1.78 -0.25 3.85
N ALA A 49 -0.72 0.54 3.84
CA ALA A 49 0.46 0.30 4.67
C ALA A 49 0.10 0.25 6.17
N PHE A 50 -0.77 1.16 6.61
CA PHE A 50 -1.27 1.20 7.97
C PHE A 50 -2.16 0.00 8.32
N ILE A 51 -3.03 -0.44 7.41
CA ILE A 51 -3.84 -1.65 7.58
C ILE A 51 -2.93 -2.88 7.77
N HIS A 52 -1.88 -3.02 6.96
CA HIS A 52 -0.92 -4.11 7.12
C HIS A 52 -0.22 -4.08 8.48
N LEU A 53 0.12 -2.89 8.99
CA LEU A 53 0.67 -2.74 10.33
C LEU A 53 -0.32 -3.19 11.42
N LEU A 54 -1.58 -2.79 11.30
CA LEU A 54 -2.63 -3.22 12.24
C LEU A 54 -2.86 -4.73 12.20
N ILE A 55 -2.87 -5.34 11.01
CA ILE A 55 -2.98 -6.79 10.84
C ILE A 55 -1.80 -7.50 11.51
N ALA A 56 -0.57 -7.02 11.30
CA ALA A 56 0.62 -7.58 11.95
C ALA A 56 0.52 -7.55 13.48
N ILE A 57 -0.01 -6.47 14.05
CA ILE A 57 -0.23 -6.35 15.50
C ILE A 57 -1.38 -7.26 15.96
N GLY A 58 -2.41 -7.48 15.14
CA GLY A 58 -3.57 -8.31 15.46
C GLY A 58 -3.32 -9.82 15.42
N ILE A 59 -2.46 -10.30 14.50
CA ILE A 59 -2.19 -11.73 14.30
C ILE A 59 -1.78 -12.48 15.59
N PRO A 60 -0.88 -11.95 16.46
CA PRO A 60 -0.50 -12.59 17.73
C PRO A 60 -1.67 -12.97 18.65
N PHE A 61 -2.81 -12.26 18.55
CA PHE A 61 -3.97 -12.50 19.39
C PHE A 61 -4.89 -13.61 18.86
N ASN A 62 -4.67 -14.09 17.62
CA ASN A 62 -5.51 -15.11 17.00
C ASN A 62 -5.00 -16.53 17.27
N LYS A 63 -5.60 -17.20 18.26
CA LYS A 63 -5.21 -18.57 18.69
C LYS A 63 -5.51 -19.69 17.67
N ALA A 64 -6.28 -19.42 16.61
CA ALA A 64 -6.64 -20.44 15.62
C ALA A 64 -5.54 -20.72 14.59
N ILE A 65 -4.53 -19.84 14.52
CA ILE A 65 -3.44 -19.95 13.55
C ILE A 65 -2.24 -20.65 14.23
N VAL A 66 -1.66 -21.61 13.52
CA VAL A 66 -0.43 -22.30 13.94
C VAL A 66 0.71 -21.29 14.13
N LYS A 67 1.50 -21.41 15.22
CA LYS A 67 2.48 -20.39 15.65
C LYS A 67 3.47 -20.00 14.56
N GLU A 68 3.94 -20.99 13.81
CA GLU A 68 4.90 -20.88 12.74
C GLU A 68 4.32 -20.05 11.58
N ALA A 69 3.04 -20.30 11.24
CA ALA A 69 2.30 -19.52 10.25
C ALA A 69 2.02 -18.09 10.74
N GLN A 70 1.74 -17.89 12.04
CA GLN A 70 1.57 -16.55 12.62
C GLN A 70 2.83 -15.72 12.46
N ILE A 71 3.99 -16.27 12.84
CA ILE A 71 5.28 -15.56 12.75
C ILE A 71 5.55 -15.13 11.30
N LEU A 72 5.36 -16.04 10.35
CA LEU A 72 5.53 -15.75 8.93
C LEU A 72 4.58 -14.64 8.45
N LEU A 73 3.29 -14.72 8.82
CA LEU A 73 2.30 -13.71 8.45
C LEU A 73 2.63 -12.34 9.04
N ILE A 74 3.09 -12.28 10.29
CA ILE A 74 3.52 -11.03 10.93
C ILE A 74 4.69 -10.42 10.16
N ILE A 75 5.71 -11.22 9.83
CA ILE A 75 6.89 -10.75 9.09
C ILE A 75 6.49 -10.19 7.73
N ILE A 76 5.68 -10.93 6.97
CA ILE A 76 5.22 -10.49 5.63
C ILE A 76 4.44 -9.18 5.72
N ASN A 77 3.49 -9.07 6.67
CA ASN A 77 2.68 -7.87 6.83
C ASN A 77 3.51 -6.65 7.28
N LEU A 78 4.45 -6.83 8.21
CA LEU A 78 5.37 -5.75 8.61
C LEU A 78 6.25 -5.30 7.44
N LEU A 79 6.78 -6.24 6.68
CA LEU A 79 7.66 -5.96 5.56
C LEU A 79 6.92 -5.21 4.45
N ILE A 80 5.67 -5.59 4.13
CA ILE A 80 4.80 -4.84 3.22
C ILE A 80 4.50 -3.44 3.76
N ALA A 81 4.12 -3.32 5.04
CA ALA A 81 3.83 -2.03 5.67
C ALA A 81 5.03 -1.06 5.58
N LEU A 82 6.22 -1.53 5.95
CA LEU A 82 7.45 -0.74 5.90
C LEU A 82 7.78 -0.30 4.48
N LEU A 83 7.74 -1.22 3.52
CA LEU A 83 8.14 -0.94 2.14
C LEU A 83 7.14 -0.07 1.38
N LEU A 84 5.84 -0.20 1.67
CA LEU A 84 4.80 0.69 1.14
C LEU A 84 4.87 2.09 1.77
N SER A 85 5.15 2.20 3.07
CA SER A 85 5.31 3.50 3.74
C SER A 85 6.45 4.34 3.15
N ARG A 86 7.48 3.66 2.64
CA ARG A 86 8.64 4.25 1.97
C ARG A 86 8.47 4.38 0.45
N PHE A 87 7.30 4.01 -0.09
CA PHE A 87 7.02 4.03 -1.53
C PHE A 87 8.08 3.29 -2.36
N THR A 88 8.54 2.12 -1.93
CA THR A 88 9.52 1.33 -2.70
C THR A 88 8.85 0.44 -3.76
N LEU A 89 9.47 0.29 -4.94
CA LEU A 89 8.97 -0.61 -5.99
C LEU A 89 8.94 -2.08 -5.55
N LEU A 90 9.86 -2.49 -4.67
CA LEU A 90 9.83 -3.82 -4.06
C LEU A 90 8.55 -4.00 -3.22
N GLY A 91 8.19 -3.00 -2.40
CA GLY A 91 6.94 -3.00 -1.64
C GLY A 91 5.71 -3.08 -2.53
N TYR A 92 5.69 -2.31 -3.62
CA TYR A 92 4.63 -2.39 -4.63
C TYR A 92 4.49 -3.81 -5.20
N ARG A 93 5.59 -4.42 -5.65
CA ARG A 93 5.57 -5.76 -6.26
C ARG A 93 5.09 -6.81 -5.26
N MET A 94 5.59 -6.78 -4.03
CA MET A 94 5.15 -7.72 -3.01
C MET A 94 3.70 -7.51 -2.60
N ALA A 95 3.23 -6.27 -2.51
CA ALA A 95 1.83 -5.98 -2.23
C ALA A 95 0.92 -6.56 -3.32
N VAL A 96 1.24 -6.32 -4.61
CA VAL A 96 0.50 -6.89 -5.75
C VAL A 96 0.44 -8.42 -5.68
N VAL A 97 1.58 -9.08 -5.44
CA VAL A 97 1.64 -10.54 -5.30
C VAL A 97 0.82 -11.02 -4.09
N TYR A 98 0.95 -10.34 -2.95
CA TYR A 98 0.24 -10.67 -1.72
C TYR A 98 -1.28 -10.63 -1.93
N TYR A 99 -1.83 -9.57 -2.51
CA TYR A 99 -3.27 -9.47 -2.76
C TYR A 99 -3.75 -10.43 -3.84
N PHE A 100 -2.94 -10.69 -4.85
CA PHE A 100 -3.28 -11.68 -5.86
C PHE A 100 -3.41 -13.09 -5.24
N LEU A 101 -2.42 -13.50 -4.44
CA LEU A 101 -2.46 -14.78 -3.73
C LEU A 101 -3.63 -14.84 -2.74
N PHE A 102 -3.85 -13.78 -1.97
CA PHE A 102 -4.98 -13.69 -1.04
C PHE A 102 -6.31 -13.85 -1.77
N GLY A 103 -6.50 -13.15 -2.89
CA GLY A 103 -7.69 -13.28 -3.73
C GLY A 103 -7.89 -14.70 -4.28
N MET A 104 -6.83 -15.37 -4.74
CA MET A 104 -6.91 -16.76 -5.20
C MET A 104 -7.26 -17.73 -4.07
N VAL A 105 -6.68 -17.55 -2.88
CA VAL A 105 -7.03 -18.39 -1.72
C VAL A 105 -8.49 -18.19 -1.34
N SER A 106 -8.98 -16.95 -1.36
CA SER A 106 -10.40 -16.64 -1.11
C SER A 106 -11.34 -17.22 -2.18
N THR A 107 -10.97 -17.24 -3.47
CA THR A 107 -11.81 -17.86 -4.51
C THR A 107 -11.89 -19.38 -4.37
N LEU A 108 -10.76 -20.05 -4.14
CA LEU A 108 -10.69 -21.51 -3.97
C LEU A 108 -11.45 -21.99 -2.73
N THR A 109 -11.48 -21.18 -1.68
CA THR A 109 -12.20 -21.49 -0.43
C THR A 109 -13.70 -21.22 -0.54
N ILE A 110 -14.14 -20.18 -1.27
CA ILE A 110 -15.58 -19.99 -1.59
C ILE A 110 -16.15 -21.22 -2.30
N GLN A 111 -15.42 -21.79 -3.25
CA GLN A 111 -15.83 -23.02 -3.94
C GLN A 111 -16.01 -24.21 -2.99
N ARG A 112 -15.42 -24.16 -1.79
CA ARG A 112 -15.44 -25.22 -0.78
C ARG A 112 -16.37 -24.96 0.41
N GLY A 113 -16.90 -23.75 0.62
CA GLY A 113 -17.96 -23.50 1.60
C GLY A 113 -17.95 -22.13 2.29
N SER A 114 -19.17 -21.65 2.58
CA SER A 114 -19.57 -20.39 3.24
C SER A 114 -19.23 -19.09 2.48
N GLY A 115 -20.26 -18.35 2.08
CA GLY A 115 -20.16 -17.11 1.29
C GLY A 115 -19.48 -15.92 1.99
N GLU A 116 -19.06 -16.06 3.25
CA GLU A 116 -18.36 -15.02 4.03
C GLU A 116 -17.02 -14.61 3.39
N GLN A 117 -16.41 -15.51 2.62
CA GLN A 117 -15.13 -15.28 1.93
C GLN A 117 -15.25 -14.36 0.70
N PHE A 118 -16.48 -14.05 0.25
CA PHE A 118 -16.72 -13.10 -0.85
C PHE A 118 -16.22 -11.70 -0.53
N ILE A 119 -16.31 -11.29 0.75
CA ILE A 119 -15.78 -10.03 1.25
C ILE A 119 -14.25 -10.00 1.07
N GLY A 120 -13.57 -11.12 1.33
CA GLY A 120 -12.12 -11.26 1.13
C GLY A 120 -11.70 -11.01 -0.33
N ILE A 121 -12.46 -11.56 -1.29
CA ILE A 121 -12.21 -11.32 -2.72
C ILE A 121 -12.39 -9.85 -3.08
N ILE A 122 -13.50 -9.22 -2.66
CA ILE A 122 -13.75 -7.81 -2.95
C ILE A 122 -12.61 -6.94 -2.40
N LEU A 123 -12.18 -7.20 -1.17
CA LEU A 123 -11.07 -6.47 -0.56
C LEU A 123 -9.76 -6.71 -1.31
N ALA A 124 -9.48 -7.93 -1.74
CA ALA A 124 -8.31 -8.27 -2.53
C ALA A 124 -8.28 -7.53 -3.88
N LEU A 125 -9.41 -7.55 -4.61
CA LEU A 125 -9.56 -6.88 -5.90
C LEU A 125 -9.47 -5.36 -5.76
N LEU A 126 -10.09 -4.79 -4.72
CA LEU A 126 -10.01 -3.37 -4.44
C LEU A 126 -8.58 -2.95 -4.11
N ALA A 127 -7.87 -3.71 -3.26
CA ALA A 127 -6.47 -3.46 -2.94
C ALA A 127 -5.58 -3.58 -4.18
N LEU A 128 -5.81 -4.62 -5.00
CA LEU A 128 -5.11 -4.82 -6.26
C LEU A 128 -5.38 -3.70 -7.26
N TYR A 129 -6.60 -3.15 -7.32
CA TYR A 129 -6.90 -1.97 -8.13
C TYR A 129 -6.19 -0.73 -7.59
N LEU A 130 -6.27 -0.48 -6.29
CA LEU A 130 -5.69 0.70 -5.66
C LEU A 130 -4.17 0.74 -5.81
N ILE A 131 -3.52 -0.42 -5.74
CA ILE A 131 -2.06 -0.52 -5.83
C ILE A 131 -1.60 -0.85 -7.24
N GLY A 132 -2.22 -1.80 -7.94
CA GLY A 132 -1.80 -2.26 -9.27
C GLY A 132 -2.11 -1.31 -10.43
N ASN A 133 -2.79 -0.18 -10.20
CA ASN A 133 -3.07 0.81 -11.25
C ASN A 133 -1.79 1.54 -11.73
N GLN A 134 -1.78 2.00 -12.98
CA GLN A 134 -0.70 2.74 -13.62
C GLN A 134 -0.32 4.01 -12.83
N THR A 135 -1.29 4.73 -12.27
CA THR A 135 -1.02 5.91 -11.42
C THR A 135 -0.23 5.54 -10.18
N SER A 136 -0.63 4.47 -9.49
CA SER A 136 0.07 3.95 -8.32
C SER A 136 1.47 3.49 -8.68
N LYS A 137 1.62 2.66 -9.72
CA LYS A 137 2.93 2.24 -10.25
C LYS A 137 3.86 3.43 -10.50
N SER A 138 3.36 4.47 -11.17
CA SER A 138 4.16 5.67 -11.47
C SER A 138 4.68 6.39 -10.23
N MET A 139 3.97 6.31 -9.08
CA MET A 139 4.45 6.89 -7.83
C MET A 139 5.59 6.08 -7.20
N PHE A 140 5.61 4.76 -7.38
CA PHE A 140 6.70 3.88 -6.93
C PHE A 140 7.89 3.87 -7.88
N ASP A 141 7.69 4.10 -9.18
CA ASP A 141 8.80 4.26 -10.13
C ASP A 141 9.51 5.61 -9.90
N ARG A 142 8.75 6.70 -9.69
CA ARG A 142 9.28 8.05 -9.43
C ARG A 142 9.94 8.24 -8.07
N SER A 143 9.69 7.37 -7.10
CA SER A 143 10.40 7.40 -5.82
C SER A 143 11.79 6.74 -5.92
N ILE A 144 12.03 5.97 -6.98
CA ILE A 144 13.31 5.31 -7.28
C ILE A 144 14.11 6.11 -8.29
N GLU A 145 13.45 6.74 -9.27
CA GLU A 145 14.09 7.71 -10.16
C GLU A 145 14.57 8.89 -9.33
N PRO A 146 15.88 9.06 -9.21
CA PRO A 146 16.38 9.86 -8.12
C PRO A 146 16.39 11.36 -8.50
#